data_AF-A0A537XNI1-F1
#
_entry.id   AF-A0A537XNI1-F1
#
_cell.length_a   1.000
_cell.length_b   1.000
_cell.length_c   1.000
_cell.angle_alpha   90.00
_cell.angle_beta   90.00
_cell.angle_gamma   90.00
#
_symmetry.space_group_name_H-M   'P 1'
#
loop_
_entity.id
_entity.type
_entity.pdbx_description
1 polymer ?
#
loop_
_entity_poly.entity_id
_entity_poly.type
_entity_poly.pdbx_seq_one_letter_code
_entity_poly.pdbx_strand_id
1 'polypeptide(L)'
;MPPADRPARARFVALGCLVAVWIAFVYPLFGGKVHFPTDFQSLFFGAPGSAPRITSNQVDSDAYLAEYPWHAYLGRQLAAGHLPLWDPSRFAGVPFAADISVGTFYPPNWLYALGSPTIVASVIWAATLLASLLLAYWFLSLLRLHPLAAALGAVVWTFSGFMVSEGMFGALIGSAVWLPMALAGLELARRGRWRLGVPIAGLALALAIVAGHTQIGLYVWIATAIWASGSTAADALAARRSGGRAVLAELARGAGAAAGAFAIAGGLASVQLLGTSEYAGQIIRQGETVASASYLHVAPRDLVTLLIPDYHGSSLAGNFRGPLALSIET
;
A
#
# COMPACT_ATOMS: atom_id res chain seq x y z
N MET A 1 20.79 34.40 19.16
CA MET A 1 21.00 32.94 19.03
C MET A 1 19.67 32.26 19.34
N PRO A 2 19.03 31.52 18.42
CA PRO A 2 17.81 30.80 18.78
C PRO A 2 18.16 29.75 19.86
N PRO A 3 17.36 29.59 20.93
CA PRO A 3 17.66 28.63 21.98
C PRO A 3 17.72 27.21 21.42
N ALA A 4 18.71 26.44 21.89
CA ALA A 4 19.05 25.10 21.43
C ALA A 4 17.88 24.07 21.51
N ASP A 5 16.83 24.39 22.27
CA ASP A 5 15.71 23.49 22.56
C ASP A 5 14.55 23.54 21.55
N ARG A 6 14.53 24.54 20.65
CA ARG A 6 13.43 24.70 19.66
C ARG A 6 13.23 23.47 18.73
N PRO A 7 14.27 22.79 18.21
CA PRO A 7 14.09 21.65 17.33
C PRO A 7 13.55 20.42 18.07
N ALA A 8 13.93 20.22 19.33
CA ALA A 8 13.47 19.09 20.14
C ALA A 8 11.99 19.25 20.49
N ARG A 9 11.60 20.43 20.99
CA ARG A 9 10.18 20.74 21.28
C ARG A 9 9.31 20.61 20.02
N ALA A 10 9.77 21.10 18.87
CA ALA A 10 9.04 20.99 17.62
C ALA A 10 8.81 19.53 17.18
N ARG A 11 9.77 18.62 17.43
CA ARG A 11 9.60 17.18 17.16
C ARG A 11 8.55 16.54 18.06
N PHE A 12 8.56 16.87 19.36
CA PHE A 12 7.53 16.37 20.27
C PHE A 12 6.13 16.85 19.87
N VAL A 13 6.00 18.14 19.53
CA VAL A 13 4.74 18.69 19.03
C VAL A 13 4.32 18.00 17.73
N ALA A 14 5.24 17.83 16.78
CA ALA A 14 4.98 17.11 15.53
C ALA A 14 4.44 15.70 15.77
N LEU A 15 5.11 14.90 16.61
CA LEU A 15 4.67 13.53 16.94
C LEU A 15 3.31 13.54 17.65
N GLY A 16 3.10 14.47 18.59
CA GLY A 16 1.80 14.65 19.25
C GLY A 16 0.68 14.97 18.27
N CYS A 17 0.93 15.82 17.27
CA CYS A 17 -0.02 16.11 16.20
C CYS A 17 -0.34 14.87 15.36
N LEU A 18 0.66 14.07 14.97
CA LEU A 18 0.44 12.83 14.20
C LEU A 18 -0.41 11.83 14.99
N VAL A 19 -0.14 11.66 16.29
CA VAL A 19 -0.95 10.79 17.16
C VAL A 19 -2.37 11.34 17.31
N ALA A 20 -2.54 12.65 17.51
CA ALA A 20 -3.85 13.26 17.60
C ALA A 20 -4.68 13.08 16.31
N VAL A 21 -4.05 13.24 15.14
CA VAL A 21 -4.67 12.97 13.84
C VAL A 21 -5.05 11.49 13.73
N TRP A 22 -4.15 10.57 14.07
CA TRP A 22 -4.44 9.14 14.06
C TRP A 22 -5.65 8.79 14.95
N ILE A 23 -5.68 9.30 16.19
CA ILE A 23 -6.81 9.12 17.12
C ILE A 23 -8.11 9.68 16.51
N ALA A 24 -8.07 10.85 15.86
CA ALA A 24 -9.27 11.46 15.28
C ALA A 24 -9.97 10.59 14.23
N PHE A 25 -9.24 9.71 13.54
CA PHE A 25 -9.80 8.77 12.56
C PHE A 25 -10.09 7.39 13.16
N VAL A 26 -9.31 6.95 14.15
CA VAL A 26 -9.39 5.60 14.72
C VAL A 26 -10.29 5.53 15.96
N TYR A 27 -10.66 6.67 16.57
CA TYR A 27 -11.44 6.67 17.81
C TYR A 27 -12.73 5.82 17.81
N PRO A 28 -13.47 5.66 16.68
CA PRO A 28 -14.68 4.84 16.71
C PRO A 28 -14.39 3.37 17.04
N LEU A 29 -13.17 2.87 16.77
CA LEU A 29 -12.75 1.52 17.14
C LEU A 29 -12.72 1.33 18.67
N PHE A 30 -12.36 2.36 19.45
CA PHE A 30 -12.39 2.29 20.92
C PHE A 30 -13.82 2.20 21.47
N GLY A 31 -14.82 2.59 20.68
CA GLY A 31 -16.24 2.42 20.99
C GLY A 31 -16.83 1.09 20.52
N GLY A 32 -16.00 0.13 20.08
CA GLY A 32 -16.45 -1.18 19.60
C GLY A 32 -16.97 -1.19 18.16
N LYS A 33 -16.74 -0.13 17.38
CA LYS A 33 -17.04 -0.13 15.94
C LYS A 33 -15.90 -0.79 15.16
N VAL A 34 -16.18 -1.20 13.93
CA VAL A 34 -15.21 -1.77 13.00
C VAL A 34 -15.12 -0.92 11.73
N HIS A 35 -13.93 -0.84 11.15
CA HIS A 35 -13.69 -0.28 9.83
C HIS A 35 -13.70 -1.43 8.81
N PHE A 36 -14.91 -1.98 8.58
CA PHE A 36 -15.16 -3.10 7.67
C PHE A 36 -16.60 -3.02 7.15
N PRO A 37 -16.90 -3.35 5.88
CA PRO A 37 -18.22 -3.14 5.28
C PRO A 37 -19.22 -4.23 5.66
N THR A 38 -19.63 -4.23 6.92
CA THR A 38 -20.56 -5.25 7.44
C THR A 38 -21.99 -5.11 6.90
N ASP A 39 -22.33 -4.02 6.23
CA ASP A 39 -23.62 -3.81 5.59
C ASP A 39 -23.87 -4.78 4.42
N PHE A 40 -22.82 -5.22 3.73
CA PHE A 40 -22.90 -6.26 2.69
C PHE A 40 -23.31 -7.64 3.23
N GLN A 41 -23.13 -7.92 4.52
CA GLN A 41 -23.59 -9.18 5.13
C GLN A 41 -25.09 -9.39 4.91
N SER A 42 -25.87 -8.31 4.97
CA SER A 42 -27.33 -8.36 4.83
C SER A 42 -27.80 -8.63 3.39
N LEU A 43 -26.98 -8.32 2.39
CA LEU A 43 -27.29 -8.57 0.98
C LEU A 43 -27.23 -10.08 0.64
N PHE A 44 -26.27 -10.80 1.22
CA PHE A 44 -26.02 -12.21 0.86
C PHE A 44 -26.53 -13.21 1.88
N PHE A 45 -26.58 -12.84 3.16
CA PHE A 45 -26.90 -13.75 4.26
C PHE A 45 -27.98 -13.21 5.20
N GLY A 46 -28.88 -12.37 4.69
CA GLY A 46 -30.00 -11.81 5.45
C GLY A 46 -30.92 -12.90 6.03
N ALA A 47 -31.30 -12.74 7.30
CA ALA A 47 -32.34 -13.57 7.91
C ALA A 47 -33.70 -13.21 7.30
N PRO A 48 -34.66 -14.17 7.17
CA PRO A 48 -36.01 -13.85 6.71
C PRO A 48 -36.60 -12.68 7.51
N GLY A 49 -36.95 -11.58 6.83
CA GLY A 49 -37.47 -10.36 7.45
C GLY A 49 -36.45 -9.25 7.73
N SER A 50 -35.16 -9.44 7.44
CA SER A 50 -34.20 -8.32 7.47
C SER A 50 -34.50 -7.35 6.32
N ALA A 51 -34.75 -6.07 6.64
CA ALA A 51 -34.90 -5.04 5.62
C ALA A 51 -33.60 -4.93 4.80
N PRO A 52 -33.67 -4.96 3.45
CA PRO A 52 -32.49 -4.74 2.61
C PRO A 52 -31.88 -3.39 2.97
N ARG A 53 -30.61 -3.38 3.39
CA ARG A 53 -29.87 -2.13 3.52
C ARG A 53 -29.29 -1.77 2.16
N ILE A 54 -29.55 -0.54 1.71
CA ILE A 54 -28.85 0.03 0.57
C ILE A 54 -27.40 0.21 1.01
N THR A 55 -26.48 -0.51 0.37
CA THR A 55 -25.05 -0.33 0.61
C THR A 55 -24.64 1.07 0.16
N SER A 56 -23.79 1.72 0.93
CA SER A 56 -23.39 3.11 0.63
C SER A 56 -22.53 3.22 -0.64
N ASN A 57 -21.80 2.15 -0.97
CA ASN A 57 -20.95 2.06 -2.14
C ASN A 57 -20.82 0.59 -2.56
N GLN A 58 -21.29 0.21 -3.74
CA GLN A 58 -21.23 -1.17 -4.21
C GLN A 58 -19.82 -1.62 -4.63
N VAL A 59 -18.92 -0.68 -4.95
CA VAL A 59 -17.52 -0.96 -5.30
C VAL A 59 -16.78 -1.62 -4.14
N ASP A 60 -17.22 -1.35 -2.92
CA ASP A 60 -16.63 -1.85 -1.68
C ASP A 60 -16.98 -3.32 -1.37
N SER A 61 -17.76 -3.97 -2.26
CA SER A 61 -18.22 -5.34 -2.08
C SER A 61 -17.08 -6.36 -2.01
N ASP A 62 -15.99 -6.14 -2.73
CA ASP A 62 -14.84 -7.07 -2.80
C ASP A 62 -14.17 -7.30 -1.43
N ALA A 63 -14.13 -6.28 -0.58
CA ALA A 63 -13.62 -6.43 0.79
C ALA A 63 -14.45 -7.46 1.58
N TYR A 64 -15.77 -7.52 1.36
CA TYR A 64 -16.64 -8.50 2.01
C TYR A 64 -16.71 -9.84 1.26
N LEU A 65 -16.76 -9.82 -0.07
CA LEU A 65 -16.99 -10.99 -0.91
C LEU A 65 -15.72 -11.82 -1.14
N ALA A 66 -14.57 -11.17 -1.20
CA ALA A 66 -13.29 -11.81 -1.48
C ALA A 66 -12.36 -11.77 -0.27
N GLU A 67 -12.03 -10.58 0.26
CA GLU A 67 -11.02 -10.48 1.32
C GLU A 67 -11.46 -11.17 2.62
N TYR A 68 -12.72 -10.99 3.04
CA TYR A 68 -13.25 -11.63 4.24
C TYR A 68 -13.07 -13.16 4.25
N PRO A 69 -13.58 -13.94 3.27
CA PRO A 69 -13.41 -15.39 3.30
C PRO A 69 -11.94 -15.82 3.17
N TRP A 70 -11.11 -15.10 2.40
CA TRP A 70 -9.67 -15.40 2.30
C TRP A 70 -8.97 -15.25 3.64
N HIS A 71 -9.15 -14.11 4.31
CA HIS A 71 -8.53 -13.85 5.60
C HIS A 71 -9.12 -14.70 6.73
N ALA A 72 -10.40 -15.04 6.66
CA ALA A 72 -11.01 -16.01 7.57
C ALA A 72 -10.38 -17.40 7.43
N TYR A 73 -10.14 -17.87 6.20
CA TYR A 73 -9.46 -19.15 5.95
C TYR A 73 -8.00 -19.10 6.39
N LEU A 74 -7.26 -18.06 6.01
CA LEU A 74 -5.87 -17.84 6.43
C LEU A 74 -5.74 -17.86 7.95
N GLY A 75 -6.58 -17.09 8.64
CA GLY A 75 -6.58 -17.01 10.10
C GLY A 75 -6.81 -18.36 10.77
N ARG A 76 -7.81 -19.13 10.34
CA ARG A 76 -8.07 -20.48 10.89
C ARG A 76 -6.90 -21.43 10.69
N GLN A 77 -6.27 -21.39 9.51
CA GLN A 77 -5.15 -22.28 9.18
C GLN A 77 -3.91 -21.92 10.01
N LEU A 78 -3.57 -20.63 10.10
CA LEU A 78 -2.45 -20.16 10.91
C LEU A 78 -2.67 -20.41 12.41
N ALA A 79 -3.90 -20.22 12.92
CA ALA A 79 -4.25 -20.54 14.31
C ALA A 79 -4.08 -22.04 14.63
N ALA A 80 -4.24 -22.92 13.63
CA ALA A 80 -3.98 -24.35 13.73
C ALA A 80 -2.50 -24.73 13.52
N GLY A 81 -1.60 -23.75 13.30
CA GLY A 81 -0.19 -23.99 13.03
C GLY A 81 0.14 -24.39 11.59
N HIS A 82 -0.79 -24.18 10.66
CA HIS A 82 -0.61 -24.54 9.25
C HIS A 82 -0.51 -23.30 8.37
N LEU A 83 0.49 -23.29 7.47
CA LEU A 83 0.53 -22.35 6.37
C LEU A 83 -0.33 -22.89 5.22
N PRO A 84 -1.44 -22.22 4.83
CA PRO A 84 -2.35 -22.75 3.82
C PRO A 84 -1.76 -22.66 2.41
N LEU A 85 -1.34 -23.80 1.86
CA LEU A 85 -0.89 -23.89 0.46
C LEU A 85 -2.04 -24.11 -0.53
N TRP A 86 -3.12 -24.75 -0.08
CA TRP A 86 -4.29 -25.10 -0.89
C TRP A 86 -5.57 -24.69 -0.16
N ASP A 87 -6.54 -24.19 -0.91
CA ASP A 87 -7.88 -23.88 -0.41
C ASP A 87 -8.91 -24.75 -1.14
N PRO A 88 -9.48 -25.78 -0.50
CA PRO A 88 -10.44 -26.69 -1.12
C PRO A 88 -11.84 -26.07 -1.26
N SER A 89 -12.10 -24.91 -0.65
CA SER A 89 -13.43 -24.31 -0.59
C SER A 89 -13.80 -23.47 -1.82
N ARG A 90 -12.81 -23.09 -2.64
CA ARG A 90 -13.01 -22.31 -3.88
C ARG A 90 -12.82 -23.18 -5.11
N PHE A 91 -13.80 -23.20 -6.02
CA PHE A 91 -13.69 -23.81 -7.36
C PHE A 91 -13.13 -25.26 -7.39
N ALA A 92 -13.54 -26.11 -6.43
CA ALA A 92 -13.00 -27.46 -6.20
C ALA A 92 -11.50 -27.52 -5.81
N GLY A 93 -10.88 -26.36 -5.64
CA GLY A 93 -9.61 -26.15 -4.99
C GLY A 93 -8.71 -25.19 -5.76
N VAL A 94 -7.98 -24.32 -5.05
CA VAL A 94 -7.03 -23.38 -5.65
C VAL A 94 -5.71 -23.28 -4.85
N PRO A 95 -4.57 -22.98 -5.51
CA PRO A 95 -3.29 -22.67 -4.86
C PRO A 95 -3.34 -21.41 -3.98
N PHE A 96 -3.74 -21.54 -2.71
CA PHE A 96 -4.01 -20.40 -1.82
C PHE A 96 -2.79 -19.51 -1.55
N ALA A 97 -1.63 -20.10 -1.19
CA ALA A 97 -0.43 -19.32 -0.92
C ALA A 97 0.17 -18.67 -2.18
N ALA A 98 -0.09 -19.24 -3.36
CA ALA A 98 0.39 -18.72 -4.64
C ALA A 98 -0.50 -17.59 -5.18
N ASP A 99 -1.74 -17.47 -4.73
CA ASP A 99 -2.61 -16.34 -5.03
C ASP A 99 -2.09 -15.08 -4.32
N ILE A 100 -1.40 -14.22 -5.07
CA ILE A 100 -0.79 -13.00 -4.53
C ILE A 100 -1.83 -12.08 -3.91
N SER A 101 -3.06 -12.05 -4.42
CA SER A 101 -4.15 -11.17 -3.98
C SER A 101 -4.51 -11.37 -2.50
N VAL A 102 -4.25 -12.57 -1.97
CA VAL A 102 -4.52 -12.92 -0.58
C VAL A 102 -3.54 -12.24 0.39
N GLY A 103 -2.31 -11.98 -0.06
CA GLY A 103 -1.23 -11.49 0.80
C GLY A 103 -0.83 -12.50 1.88
N THR A 104 -0.77 -13.80 1.55
CA THR A 104 -0.48 -14.90 2.50
C THR A 104 0.84 -14.69 3.24
N PHE A 105 1.87 -14.19 2.55
CA PHE A 105 3.18 -13.92 3.14
C PHE A 105 3.34 -12.50 3.70
N TYR A 106 2.26 -11.72 3.77
CA TYR A 106 2.29 -10.40 4.38
C TYR A 106 2.14 -10.51 5.90
N PRO A 107 3.16 -10.14 6.71
CA PRO A 107 3.13 -10.37 8.15
C PRO A 107 1.92 -9.77 8.89
N PRO A 108 1.41 -8.57 8.54
CA PRO A 108 0.18 -8.06 9.14
C PRO A 108 -1.02 -8.97 8.98
N ASN A 109 -1.15 -9.69 7.86
CA ASN A 109 -2.25 -10.62 7.64
C ASN A 109 -2.16 -11.86 8.56
N TRP A 110 -1.01 -12.16 9.15
CA TRP A 110 -0.91 -13.28 10.10
C TRP A 110 -1.66 -13.01 11.40
N LEU A 111 -1.97 -11.75 11.70
CA LEU A 111 -2.82 -11.37 12.84
C LEU A 111 -4.25 -11.92 12.69
N TYR A 112 -4.68 -12.35 11.50
CA TYR A 112 -5.98 -12.99 11.32
C TYR A 112 -6.10 -14.32 12.10
N ALA A 113 -4.98 -14.91 12.54
CA ALA A 113 -4.98 -16.05 13.46
C ALA A 113 -5.55 -15.71 14.85
N LEU A 114 -5.66 -14.43 15.21
CA LEU A 114 -6.03 -13.99 16.56
C LEU A 114 -7.53 -13.82 16.78
N GLY A 115 -8.37 -13.88 15.73
CA GLY A 115 -9.81 -13.76 15.91
C GLY A 115 -10.60 -13.38 14.67
N SER A 116 -11.68 -12.62 14.88
CA SER A 116 -12.63 -12.24 13.82
C SER A 116 -11.94 -11.40 12.74
N PRO A 117 -12.09 -11.75 11.44
CA PRO A 117 -11.49 -10.98 10.35
C PRO A 117 -11.92 -9.51 10.34
N THR A 118 -13.18 -9.19 10.68
CA THR A 118 -13.65 -7.79 10.69
C THR A 118 -12.93 -6.94 11.74
N ILE A 119 -12.67 -7.51 12.92
CA ILE A 119 -11.96 -6.84 14.01
C ILE A 119 -10.49 -6.72 13.66
N VAL A 120 -9.87 -7.81 13.22
CA VAL A 120 -8.44 -7.82 12.88
C VAL A 120 -8.15 -6.89 11.70
N ALA A 121 -8.97 -6.90 10.65
CA ALA A 121 -8.83 -5.97 9.52
C ALA A 121 -8.90 -4.52 9.98
N SER A 122 -9.80 -4.18 10.90
CA SER A 122 -9.90 -2.83 11.48
C SER A 122 -8.63 -2.44 12.25
N VAL A 123 -8.03 -3.38 12.98
CA VAL A 123 -6.76 -3.17 13.70
C VAL A 123 -5.61 -3.01 12.73
N ILE A 124 -5.52 -3.84 11.69
CA ILE A 124 -4.51 -3.73 10.63
C ILE A 124 -4.63 -2.38 9.93
N TRP A 125 -5.84 -1.96 9.59
CA TRP A 125 -6.10 -0.65 8.98
C TRP A 125 -5.61 0.49 9.88
N ALA A 126 -6.01 0.49 11.16
CA ALA A 126 -5.58 1.50 12.12
C ALA A 126 -4.05 1.52 12.29
N ALA A 127 -3.41 0.35 12.37
CA ALA A 127 -1.96 0.24 12.45
C ALA A 127 -1.27 0.74 11.18
N THR A 128 -1.86 0.46 10.01
CA THR A 128 -1.36 0.91 8.70
C THR A 128 -1.46 2.42 8.56
N LEU A 129 -2.53 3.04 9.06
CA LEU A 129 -2.67 4.50 9.09
C LEU A 129 -1.57 5.14 9.95
N LEU A 130 -1.31 4.59 11.15
CA LEU A 130 -0.23 5.07 12.01
C LEU A 130 1.14 4.87 11.36
N ALA A 131 1.38 3.69 10.78
CA ALA A 131 2.61 3.39 10.06
C ALA A 131 2.83 4.38 8.90
N SER A 132 1.79 4.65 8.11
CA SER A 132 1.83 5.63 7.01
C SER A 132 2.30 7.01 7.50
N LEU A 133 1.70 7.52 8.58
CA LEU A 133 2.07 8.81 9.18
C LEU A 133 3.52 8.81 9.68
N LEU A 134 3.91 7.78 10.42
CA LEU A 134 5.24 7.72 11.03
C LEU A 134 6.35 7.49 10.01
N LEU A 135 6.14 6.63 9.02
CA LEU A 135 7.11 6.33 7.96
C LEU A 135 7.30 7.54 7.04
N ALA A 136 6.21 8.22 6.66
CA ALA A 136 6.30 9.46 5.88
C ALA A 136 7.00 10.58 6.66
N TYR A 137 6.64 10.76 7.93
CA TYR A 137 7.32 11.73 8.80
C TYR A 137 8.80 11.42 8.95
N TRP A 138 9.16 10.14 9.10
CA TRP A 138 10.53 9.69 9.22
C TRP A 138 11.34 10.02 7.95
N PHE A 139 10.82 9.66 6.77
CA PHE A 139 11.46 9.99 5.49
C PHE A 139 11.66 11.51 5.32
N LEU A 140 10.61 12.30 5.53
CA LEU A 140 10.65 13.75 5.39
C LEU A 140 11.60 14.41 6.42
N SER A 141 11.70 13.84 7.61
CA SER A 141 12.67 14.25 8.63
C SER A 141 14.11 13.95 8.19
N LEU A 142 14.34 12.84 7.49
CA LEU A 142 15.64 12.57 6.89
C LEU A 142 15.99 13.69 5.92
N LEU A 143 15.07 14.18 5.08
CA LEU A 143 15.30 15.31 4.17
C LEU A 143 15.61 16.66 4.87
N ARG A 144 15.72 16.68 6.21
CA ARG A 144 16.06 17.85 7.04
C ARG A 144 15.03 18.97 6.98
N LEU A 145 13.78 18.62 6.66
CA LEU A 145 12.66 19.56 6.78
C LEU A 145 12.43 19.94 8.25
N HIS A 146 11.81 21.09 8.47
CA HIS A 146 11.36 21.48 9.81
C HIS A 146 10.37 20.42 10.34
N PRO A 147 10.41 20.02 11.63
CA PRO A 147 9.58 18.92 12.14
C PRO A 147 8.07 19.10 11.86
N LEU A 148 7.53 20.31 12.02
CA LEU A 148 6.12 20.56 11.71
C LEU A 148 5.80 20.47 10.21
N ALA A 149 6.75 20.82 9.34
CA ALA A 149 6.57 20.68 7.89
C ALA A 149 6.62 19.20 7.47
N ALA A 150 7.53 18.42 8.06
CA ALA A 150 7.57 16.98 7.87
C ALA A 150 6.28 16.29 8.37
N ALA A 151 5.73 16.73 9.51
CA ALA A 151 4.47 16.20 10.02
C ALA A 151 3.29 16.54 9.10
N LEU A 152 3.22 17.79 8.63
CA LEU A 152 2.20 18.18 7.66
C LEU A 152 2.31 17.36 6.36
N GLY A 153 3.52 17.17 5.83
CA GLY A 153 3.72 16.33 4.64
C GLY A 153 3.33 14.87 4.86
N ALA A 154 3.56 14.34 6.06
CA ALA A 154 3.10 13.00 6.43
C ALA A 154 1.57 12.89 6.44
N VAL A 155 0.87 13.88 7.00
CA VAL A 155 -0.59 13.96 6.95
C VAL A 155 -1.08 14.03 5.50
N VAL A 156 -0.48 14.89 4.67
CA VAL A 156 -0.84 15.02 3.25
C VAL A 156 -0.64 13.70 2.49
N TRP A 157 0.44 12.96 2.76
CA TRP A 157 0.67 11.64 2.19
C TRP A 157 -0.42 10.64 2.61
N THR A 158 -0.61 10.49 3.91
CA THR A 158 -1.51 9.49 4.49
C THR A 158 -2.98 9.74 4.12
N PHE A 159 -3.39 11.00 3.97
CA PHE A 159 -4.75 11.39 3.60
C PHE A 159 -4.84 11.93 2.17
N SER A 160 -3.92 11.53 1.30
CA SER A 160 -4.01 11.80 -0.13
C SER A 160 -5.21 11.07 -0.75
N GLY A 161 -5.73 11.57 -1.88
CA GLY A 161 -6.93 11.01 -2.53
C GLY A 161 -6.84 9.50 -2.75
N PHE A 162 -5.70 8.99 -3.23
CA PHE A 162 -5.47 7.55 -3.38
C PHE A 162 -5.58 6.78 -2.05
N MET A 163 -4.89 7.23 -1.00
CA MET A 163 -4.89 6.54 0.30
C MET A 163 -6.26 6.55 0.97
N VAL A 164 -7.06 7.58 0.73
CA VAL A 164 -8.42 7.69 1.28
C VAL A 164 -9.41 6.87 0.48
N SER A 165 -9.41 6.99 -0.85
CA SER A 165 -10.37 6.30 -1.72
C SER A 165 -10.16 4.78 -1.69
N GLU A 166 -8.92 4.32 -1.64
CA GLU A 166 -8.59 2.90 -1.56
C GLU A 166 -8.43 2.42 -0.11
N GLY A 167 -8.74 3.27 0.87
CA GLY A 167 -8.48 3.09 2.31
C GLY A 167 -9.06 1.80 2.89
N MET A 168 -10.04 1.25 2.20
CA MET A 168 -10.81 0.09 2.58
C MET A 168 -10.22 -1.24 2.08
N PHE A 169 -9.42 -1.21 1.02
CA PHE A 169 -8.80 -2.39 0.44
C PHE A 169 -7.43 -2.62 1.07
N GLY A 170 -7.34 -3.66 1.90
CA GLY A 170 -6.16 -3.91 2.72
C GLY A 170 -4.88 -4.11 1.90
N ALA A 171 -4.98 -4.77 0.76
CA ALA A 171 -3.84 -5.05 -0.12
C ALA A 171 -3.31 -3.78 -0.82
N LEU A 172 -4.18 -2.88 -1.29
CA LEU A 172 -3.82 -1.63 -1.97
C LEU A 172 -3.01 -0.71 -1.05
N ILE A 173 -3.57 -0.39 0.12
CA ILE A 173 -2.91 0.47 1.11
C ILE A 173 -1.73 -0.25 1.75
N GLY A 174 -1.88 -1.55 2.01
CA GLY A 174 -0.82 -2.41 2.54
C GLY A 174 0.40 -2.47 1.62
N SER A 175 0.23 -2.35 0.31
CA SER A 175 1.35 -2.23 -0.64
C SER A 175 1.94 -0.81 -0.64
N ALA A 176 1.10 0.23 -0.69
CA ALA A 176 1.54 1.61 -0.84
C ALA A 176 2.25 2.18 0.42
N VAL A 177 1.86 1.74 1.61
CA VAL A 177 2.35 2.28 2.90
C VAL A 177 3.87 2.15 3.08
N TRP A 178 4.51 1.21 2.38
CA TRP A 178 5.95 0.96 2.50
C TRP A 178 6.81 1.91 1.66
N LEU A 179 6.23 2.72 0.76
CA LEU A 179 7.01 3.65 -0.07
C LEU A 179 7.90 4.58 0.76
N PRO A 180 7.41 5.30 1.79
CA PRO A 180 8.27 6.20 2.55
C PRO A 180 9.41 5.47 3.26
N MET A 181 9.19 4.23 3.72
CA MET A 181 10.23 3.41 4.33
C MET A 181 11.32 3.03 3.30
N ALA A 182 10.92 2.70 2.07
CA ALA A 182 11.85 2.41 0.98
C ALA A 182 12.73 3.63 0.64
N LEU A 183 12.11 4.80 0.50
CA LEU A 183 12.80 6.06 0.23
C LEU A 183 13.74 6.46 1.39
N ALA A 184 13.30 6.29 2.63
CA ALA A 184 14.10 6.56 3.82
C ALA A 184 15.32 5.62 3.94
N GLY A 185 15.16 4.34 3.60
CA GLY A 185 16.27 3.39 3.53
C GLY A 185 17.34 3.82 2.53
N LEU A 186 16.94 4.23 1.33
CA LEU A 186 17.87 4.76 0.32
C LEU A 186 18.54 6.06 0.78
N GLU A 187 17.79 6.97 1.40
CA GLU A 187 18.35 8.21 1.93
C GLU A 187 19.37 7.98 3.06
N LEU A 188 19.15 6.96 3.91
CA LEU A 188 20.14 6.52 4.89
C LEU A 188 21.40 5.97 4.23
N ALA A 189 21.26 5.14 3.19
CA ALA A 189 22.39 4.59 2.47
C ALA A 189 23.23 5.69 1.81
N ARG A 190 22.56 6.68 1.20
CA ARG A 190 23.16 7.87 0.60
C ARG A 190 23.99 8.69 1.60
N ARG A 191 23.53 8.76 2.86
CA ARG A 191 24.23 9.41 3.98
C ARG A 191 25.37 8.58 4.58
N GLY A 192 25.81 7.53 3.90
CA GLY A 192 26.90 6.66 4.32
C GLY A 192 26.47 5.52 5.25
N ARG A 193 25.19 5.40 5.62
CA ARG A 193 24.69 4.32 6.49
C ARG A 193 24.18 3.13 5.66
N TRP A 194 24.95 2.71 4.66
CA TRP A 194 24.54 1.71 3.67
C TRP A 194 24.10 0.37 4.27
N ARG A 195 24.83 -0.13 5.29
CA ARG A 195 24.53 -1.40 5.97
C ARG A 195 23.17 -1.42 6.66
N LEU A 196 22.61 -0.26 6.96
CA LEU A 196 21.29 -0.11 7.55
C LEU A 196 20.25 0.28 6.49
N GLY A 197 20.59 1.23 5.64
CA GLY A 197 19.68 1.79 4.65
C GLY A 197 19.26 0.78 3.59
N VAL A 198 20.20 -0.02 3.07
CA VAL A 198 19.94 -0.98 2.00
C VAL A 198 18.98 -2.10 2.46
N PRO A 199 19.19 -2.77 3.62
CA PRO A 199 18.22 -3.75 4.11
C PRO A 199 16.85 -3.17 4.43
N ILE A 200 16.78 -1.95 4.98
CA ILE A 200 15.48 -1.30 5.23
C ILE A 200 14.72 -1.06 3.93
N ALA A 201 15.40 -0.53 2.91
CA ALA A 201 14.79 -0.29 1.62
C ALA A 201 14.35 -1.60 0.96
N GLY A 202 15.19 -2.63 0.99
CA GLY A 202 14.85 -3.95 0.44
C GLY A 202 13.68 -4.63 1.15
N LEU A 203 13.62 -4.55 2.48
CA LEU A 203 12.49 -5.06 3.26
C LEU A 203 11.19 -4.31 2.92
N ALA A 204 11.22 -2.99 2.86
CA ALA A 204 10.05 -2.19 2.50
C ALA A 204 9.52 -2.53 1.10
N LEU A 205 10.43 -2.66 0.12
CA LEU A 205 10.08 -3.07 -1.24
C LEU A 205 9.54 -4.49 -1.31
N ALA A 206 10.04 -5.43 -0.49
CA ALA A 206 9.49 -6.78 -0.40
C ALA A 206 8.07 -6.76 0.18
N LEU A 207 7.87 -6.03 1.29
CA LEU A 207 6.56 -5.87 1.94
C LEU A 207 5.53 -5.25 0.99
N ALA A 208 5.94 -4.28 0.18
CA ALA A 208 5.08 -3.68 -0.85
C ALA A 208 4.54 -4.69 -1.87
N ILE A 209 5.33 -5.72 -2.20
CA ILE A 209 4.91 -6.79 -3.13
C ILE A 209 4.06 -7.83 -2.42
N VAL A 210 4.51 -8.34 -1.26
CA VAL A 210 3.82 -9.45 -0.59
C VAL A 210 2.51 -9.04 0.08
N ALA A 211 2.25 -7.74 0.26
CA ALA A 211 0.97 -7.21 0.76
C ALA A 211 -0.24 -7.57 -0.10
N GLY A 212 0.01 -7.96 -1.36
CA GLY A 212 -0.94 -8.68 -2.19
C GLY A 212 -1.49 -7.90 -3.38
N HIS A 213 -1.09 -6.64 -3.54
CA HIS A 213 -1.46 -5.88 -4.71
C HIS A 213 -0.24 -5.55 -5.60
N THR A 214 0.07 -6.47 -6.52
CA THR A 214 1.27 -6.45 -7.36
C THR A 214 1.45 -5.14 -8.12
N GLN A 215 0.39 -4.57 -8.68
CA GLN A 215 0.47 -3.33 -9.45
C GLN A 215 0.95 -2.15 -8.61
N ILE A 216 0.39 -1.97 -7.41
CA ILE A 216 0.84 -0.91 -6.50
C ILE A 216 2.24 -1.21 -5.94
N GLY A 217 2.54 -2.47 -5.64
CA GLY A 217 3.90 -2.87 -5.27
C GLY A 217 4.93 -2.48 -6.35
N LEU A 218 4.61 -2.69 -7.62
CA LEU A 218 5.43 -2.25 -8.75
C LEU A 218 5.51 -0.72 -8.85
N TYR A 219 4.44 0.02 -8.56
CA TYR A 219 4.49 1.48 -8.51
C TYR A 219 5.40 1.99 -7.38
N VAL A 220 5.40 1.33 -6.22
CA VAL A 220 6.35 1.62 -5.13
C VAL A 220 7.79 1.37 -5.60
N TRP A 221 8.04 0.27 -6.31
CA TRP A 221 9.35 -0.03 -6.89
C TRP A 221 9.79 1.02 -7.91
N ILE A 222 8.90 1.42 -8.83
CA ILE A 222 9.17 2.45 -9.84
C ILE A 222 9.46 3.79 -9.17
N ALA A 223 8.62 4.23 -8.24
CA ALA A 223 8.83 5.49 -7.52
C ALA A 223 10.16 5.49 -6.75
N THR A 224 10.51 4.36 -6.12
CA THR A 224 11.78 4.18 -5.43
C THR A 224 12.97 4.21 -6.39
N ALA A 225 12.86 3.60 -7.58
CA ALA A 225 13.89 3.64 -8.61
C ALA A 225 14.08 5.05 -9.19
N ILE A 226 13.00 5.80 -9.40
CA ILE A 226 13.04 7.21 -9.83
C ILE A 226 13.77 8.04 -8.78
N TRP A 227 13.41 7.89 -7.51
CA TRP A 227 14.09 8.58 -6.41
C TRP A 227 15.57 8.22 -6.31
N ALA A 228 15.90 6.92 -6.40
CA ALA A 228 17.28 6.43 -6.38
C ALA A 228 18.11 7.06 -7.52
N SER A 229 17.54 7.07 -8.73
CA SER A 229 18.19 7.62 -9.92
C SER A 229 18.39 9.12 -9.80
N GLY A 230 17.35 9.86 -9.40
CA GLY A 230 17.40 11.31 -9.25
C GLY A 230 18.36 11.76 -8.14
N SER A 231 18.32 11.11 -6.98
CA SER A 231 19.22 11.43 -5.85
C SER A 231 20.68 11.10 -6.17
N THR A 232 20.93 9.96 -6.83
CA THR A 232 22.28 9.58 -7.29
C THR A 232 22.81 10.55 -8.34
N ALA A 233 21.96 10.96 -9.30
CA ALA A 233 22.34 11.94 -10.30
C ALA A 233 22.66 13.32 -9.69
N ALA A 234 21.88 13.74 -8.67
CA ALA A 234 22.13 14.99 -7.95
C ALA A 234 23.47 14.95 -7.19
N ASP A 235 23.78 13.86 -6.49
CA ASP A 235 25.06 13.69 -5.79
C ASP A 235 26.24 13.63 -6.76
N ALA A 236 26.09 12.91 -7.88
CA ALA A 236 27.08 12.87 -8.95
C ALA A 236 27.33 14.26 -9.59
N LEU A 237 26.28 15.06 -9.77
CA LEU A 237 26.38 16.43 -10.28
C LEU A 237 27.12 17.33 -9.29
N ALA A 238 26.82 17.22 -7.99
CA ALA A 238 27.52 17.96 -6.94
C ALA A 238 29.01 17.58 -6.86
N ALA A 239 29.33 16.30 -7.07
CA ALA A 239 30.69 15.79 -7.05
C ALA A 239 31.54 16.21 -8.25
N ARG A 240 30.96 16.79 -9.33
CA ARG A 240 31.72 17.22 -10.53
C ARG A 240 32.84 18.20 -10.20
N ARG A 241 32.63 19.08 -9.20
CA ARG A 241 33.65 20.05 -8.75
C ARG A 241 34.87 19.38 -8.11
N SER A 242 34.71 18.14 -7.66
CA SER A 242 35.76 17.33 -7.02
C SER A 242 36.45 16.36 -7.99
N GLY A 243 36.12 16.42 -9.29
CA GLY A 243 36.73 15.62 -10.35
C GLY A 243 36.00 14.31 -10.68
N GLY A 244 36.36 13.69 -11.82
CA GLY A 244 35.65 12.52 -12.37
C GLY A 244 35.64 11.29 -11.47
N ARG A 245 36.68 11.07 -10.65
CA ARG A 245 36.72 9.95 -9.69
C ARG A 245 35.64 10.08 -8.60
N ALA A 246 35.38 11.30 -8.12
CA ALA A 246 34.34 11.55 -7.14
C ALA A 246 32.95 11.27 -7.74
N VAL A 247 32.72 11.70 -8.98
CA VAL A 247 31.48 11.41 -9.73
C VAL A 247 31.25 9.90 -9.86
N LEU A 248 32.27 9.15 -10.29
CA LEU A 248 32.18 7.69 -10.42
C LEU A 248 31.89 7.02 -9.07
N ALA A 249 32.48 7.51 -7.98
CA ALA A 249 32.24 6.99 -6.64
C ALA A 249 30.79 7.21 -6.17
N GLU A 250 30.21 8.39 -6.44
CA GLU A 250 28.80 8.67 -6.12
C GLU A 250 27.85 7.80 -6.97
N LEU A 251 28.11 7.67 -8.26
CA LEU A 251 27.34 6.80 -9.16
C LEU A 251 27.39 5.34 -8.70
N ALA A 252 28.59 4.82 -8.39
CA ALA A 252 28.76 3.46 -7.92
C ALA A 252 28.08 3.22 -6.57
N ARG A 253 28.14 4.19 -5.66
CA ARG A 253 27.49 4.09 -4.34
C ARG A 253 25.96 4.09 -4.47
N GLY A 254 25.42 5.02 -5.25
CA GLY A 254 23.97 5.11 -5.49
C GLY A 254 23.42 3.88 -6.21
N ALA A 255 24.07 3.48 -7.30
CA ALA A 255 23.71 2.28 -8.05
C ALA A 255 23.84 1.01 -7.19
N GLY A 256 24.91 0.89 -6.40
CA GLY A 256 25.12 -0.25 -5.50
C GLY A 256 24.07 -0.32 -4.39
N ALA A 257 23.68 0.83 -3.81
CA ALA A 257 22.63 0.87 -2.79
C ALA A 257 21.27 0.50 -3.37
N ALA A 258 20.92 1.02 -4.55
CA ALA A 258 19.68 0.67 -5.24
C ALA A 258 19.65 -0.81 -5.62
N ALA A 259 20.69 -1.30 -6.31
CA ALA A 259 20.79 -2.69 -6.71
C ALA A 259 20.72 -3.64 -5.51
N GLY A 260 21.41 -3.32 -4.40
CA GLY A 260 21.33 -4.09 -3.17
C GLY A 260 19.92 -4.12 -2.58
N ALA A 261 19.21 -2.98 -2.57
CA ALA A 261 17.84 -2.91 -2.05
C ALA A 261 16.88 -3.75 -2.91
N PHE A 262 16.92 -3.61 -4.24
CA PHE A 262 16.09 -4.40 -5.15
C PHE A 262 16.45 -5.90 -5.13
N ALA A 263 17.72 -6.25 -4.96
CA ALA A 263 18.13 -7.65 -4.83
C ALA A 263 17.60 -8.28 -3.54
N ILE A 264 17.68 -7.58 -2.40
CA ILE A 264 17.07 -8.02 -1.14
C ILE A 264 15.55 -8.14 -1.31
N ALA A 265 14.92 -7.15 -1.95
CA ALA A 265 13.48 -7.15 -2.18
C ALA A 265 13.03 -8.36 -3.02
N GLY A 266 13.69 -8.62 -4.15
CA GLY A 266 13.42 -9.77 -4.99
C GLY A 266 13.67 -11.09 -4.28
N GLY A 267 14.74 -11.18 -3.48
CA GLY A 267 15.05 -12.36 -2.67
C GLY A 267 13.97 -12.64 -1.62
N LEU A 268 13.54 -11.64 -0.86
CA LEU A 268 12.51 -11.79 0.17
C LEU A 268 11.11 -12.02 -0.43
N ALA A 269 10.75 -11.29 -1.49
CA ALA A 269 9.47 -11.43 -2.16
C ALA A 269 9.37 -12.71 -3.01
N SER A 270 10.49 -13.39 -3.28
CA SER A 270 10.52 -14.63 -4.07
C SER A 270 9.59 -15.72 -3.52
N VAL A 271 9.40 -15.76 -2.20
CA VAL A 271 8.47 -16.71 -1.55
C VAL A 271 7.04 -16.59 -2.08
N GLN A 272 6.60 -15.37 -2.41
CA GLN A 272 5.31 -15.13 -3.04
C GLN A 272 5.43 -15.20 -4.57
N LEU A 273 6.42 -14.52 -5.15
CA LEU A 273 6.52 -14.33 -6.61
C LEU A 273 6.72 -15.64 -7.37
N LEU A 274 7.48 -16.59 -6.83
CA LEU A 274 7.73 -17.87 -7.50
C LEU A 274 6.44 -18.67 -7.63
N GLY A 275 5.72 -18.89 -6.52
CA GLY A 275 4.43 -19.59 -6.55
C GLY A 275 3.40 -18.86 -7.41
N THR A 276 3.36 -17.53 -7.32
CA THR A 276 2.47 -16.70 -8.15
C THR A 276 2.80 -16.88 -9.63
N SER A 277 4.07 -16.95 -10.02
CA SER A 277 4.49 -17.10 -11.42
C SER A 277 4.12 -18.47 -12.00
N GLU A 278 4.27 -19.53 -11.20
CA GLU A 278 3.83 -20.88 -11.58
C GLU A 278 2.30 -20.93 -11.73
N TYR A 279 1.57 -20.36 -10.76
CA TYR A 279 0.12 -20.33 -10.79
C TYR A 279 -0.42 -19.46 -11.93
N ALA A 280 0.20 -18.31 -12.20
CA ALA A 280 -0.15 -17.44 -13.31
C ALA A 280 -0.08 -18.18 -14.66
N GLY A 281 0.85 -19.14 -14.79
CA GLY A 281 0.97 -20.11 -15.89
C GLY A 281 -0.32 -20.87 -16.25
N GLN A 282 -1.20 -21.05 -15.27
CA GLN A 282 -2.37 -21.91 -15.36
C GLN A 282 -3.68 -21.12 -15.48
N ILE A 283 -3.62 -19.77 -15.44
CA ILE A 283 -4.79 -18.91 -15.49
C ILE A 283 -5.28 -18.80 -16.94
N ILE A 284 -6.56 -19.10 -17.19
CA ILE A 284 -7.20 -19.07 -18.52
C ILE A 284 -7.04 -17.69 -19.21
N ARG A 285 -6.97 -16.62 -18.43
CA ARG A 285 -6.79 -15.24 -18.91
C ARG A 285 -5.41 -14.96 -19.52
N GLN A 286 -4.48 -15.91 -19.53
CA GLN A 286 -3.23 -15.77 -20.30
C GLN A 286 -3.44 -15.54 -21.80
N GLY A 287 -4.57 -15.98 -22.35
CA GLY A 287 -4.94 -15.73 -23.75
C GLY A 287 -5.54 -14.35 -24.01
N GLU A 288 -5.81 -13.54 -22.98
CA GLU A 288 -6.33 -12.19 -23.15
C GLU A 288 -5.22 -11.28 -23.73
N THR A 289 -5.58 -10.52 -24.76
CA THR A 289 -4.64 -9.60 -25.40
C THR A 289 -4.56 -8.28 -24.62
N VAL A 290 -3.50 -7.51 -24.83
CA VAL A 290 -3.45 -6.13 -24.31
C VAL A 290 -4.64 -5.31 -24.84
N ALA A 291 -5.10 -5.59 -26.07
CA ALA A 291 -6.27 -4.93 -26.66
C ALA A 291 -7.56 -5.22 -25.88
N SER A 292 -7.71 -6.42 -25.31
CA SER A 292 -8.85 -6.72 -24.45
C SER A 292 -8.76 -6.03 -23.09
N ALA A 293 -7.61 -5.49 -22.66
CA ALA A 293 -7.52 -4.63 -21.47
C ALA A 293 -7.73 -3.13 -21.78
N SER A 294 -7.79 -2.75 -23.06
CA SER A 294 -7.91 -1.34 -23.48
C SER A 294 -9.24 -0.69 -23.10
N TYR A 295 -10.27 -1.44 -22.68
CA TYR A 295 -11.52 -0.84 -22.18
C TYR A 295 -11.33 -0.10 -20.84
N LEU A 296 -10.23 -0.36 -20.11
CA LEU A 296 -9.85 0.36 -18.89
C LEU A 296 -8.98 1.60 -19.17
N HIS A 297 -8.74 1.92 -20.44
CA HIS A 297 -8.00 3.12 -20.85
C HIS A 297 -8.79 4.38 -20.49
N VAL A 298 -8.16 5.29 -19.75
CA VAL A 298 -8.65 6.67 -19.57
C VAL A 298 -8.16 7.50 -20.75
N ALA A 299 -9.08 7.99 -21.59
CA ALA A 299 -8.68 8.78 -22.74
C ALA A 299 -8.15 10.15 -22.31
N PRO A 300 -7.21 10.77 -23.04
CA PRO A 300 -6.68 12.09 -22.66
C PRO A 300 -7.77 13.16 -22.45
N ARG A 301 -8.88 13.06 -23.19
CA ARG A 301 -10.05 13.93 -23.02
C ARG A 301 -10.74 13.77 -21.67
N ASP A 302 -10.66 12.60 -21.06
CA ASP A 302 -11.32 12.30 -19.80
C ASP A 302 -10.46 12.69 -18.59
N LEU A 303 -9.20 13.11 -18.80
CA LEU A 303 -8.34 13.69 -17.75
C LEU A 303 -8.93 14.95 -17.12
N VAL A 304 -9.92 15.58 -17.76
CA VAL A 304 -10.72 16.67 -17.19
C VAL A 304 -11.38 16.26 -15.86
N THR A 305 -11.67 14.97 -15.67
CA THR A 305 -12.23 14.42 -14.43
C THR A 305 -11.31 14.58 -13.22
N LEU A 306 -10.00 14.79 -13.43
CA LEU A 306 -9.04 15.12 -12.36
C LEU A 306 -9.29 16.52 -11.77
N LEU A 307 -9.87 17.43 -12.55
CA LEU A 307 -10.16 18.80 -12.13
C LEU A 307 -11.63 18.99 -11.76
N ILE A 308 -12.52 18.33 -12.49
CA ILE A 308 -13.97 18.40 -12.31
C ILE A 308 -14.46 16.97 -12.04
N PRO A 309 -14.56 16.56 -10.77
CA PRO A 309 -15.21 15.30 -10.41
C PRO A 309 -16.60 15.24 -11.04
N ASP A 310 -17.00 14.06 -11.51
CA ASP A 310 -18.29 13.83 -12.18
C ASP A 310 -18.55 14.70 -13.42
N TYR A 311 -17.50 15.13 -14.15
CA TYR A 311 -17.66 15.86 -15.43
C TYR A 311 -18.61 15.14 -16.41
N HIS A 312 -18.63 13.80 -16.36
CA HIS A 312 -19.51 12.96 -17.17
C HIS A 312 -20.82 12.55 -16.47
N GLY A 313 -21.13 13.12 -15.31
CA GLY A 313 -22.18 12.64 -14.40
C GLY A 313 -21.67 11.58 -13.44
N SER A 314 -22.56 11.08 -12.59
CA SER A 314 -22.29 10.10 -11.54
C SER A 314 -23.07 8.81 -11.81
N SER A 315 -22.39 7.66 -11.76
CA SER A 315 -23.03 6.35 -11.88
C SER A 315 -24.01 6.09 -10.72
N LEU A 316 -23.71 6.61 -9.53
CA LEU A 316 -24.57 6.49 -8.35
C LEU A 316 -25.89 7.27 -8.52
N ALA A 317 -25.86 8.39 -9.24
CA ALA A 317 -27.04 9.20 -9.53
C ALA A 317 -27.80 8.74 -10.79
N GLY A 318 -27.32 7.70 -11.49
CA GLY A 318 -27.90 7.21 -12.73
C GLY A 318 -27.86 8.21 -13.89
N ASN A 319 -27.03 9.25 -13.80
CA ASN A 319 -26.93 10.31 -14.82
C ASN A 319 -25.58 10.30 -15.56
N PHE A 320 -24.78 9.25 -15.37
CA PHE A 320 -23.50 9.07 -16.05
C PHE A 320 -23.68 8.91 -17.58
N ARG A 321 -22.93 9.70 -18.35
CA ARG A 321 -22.93 9.71 -19.82
C ARG A 321 -21.50 9.64 -20.41
N GLY A 322 -20.54 9.23 -19.59
CA GLY A 322 -19.14 9.11 -19.98
C GLY A 322 -18.80 7.79 -20.64
N PRO A 323 -17.51 7.56 -20.95
CA PRO A 323 -17.04 6.26 -21.43
C PRO A 323 -17.19 5.18 -20.35
N LEU A 324 -17.44 3.94 -20.79
CA LEU A 324 -17.56 2.75 -19.94
C LEU A 324 -16.36 2.54 -18.99
N ALA A 325 -15.17 2.93 -19.41
CA ALA A 325 -13.95 2.91 -18.58
C ALA A 325 -14.08 3.67 -17.26
N LEU A 326 -15.01 4.62 -17.19
CA LEU A 326 -15.27 5.49 -16.04
C LEU A 326 -16.65 5.24 -15.42
N SER A 327 -17.44 4.31 -15.97
CA SER A 327 -18.71 3.91 -15.37
C SER A 327 -18.49 2.79 -14.37
N ILE A 328 -19.10 2.92 -13.19
CA ILE A 328 -19.36 1.78 -12.32
C ILE A 328 -20.58 1.08 -12.92
N GLU A 329 -20.39 0.01 -13.70
CA GLU A 329 -21.51 -0.83 -14.12
C GLU A 329 -22.07 -1.54 -12.86
N THR A 330 -23.30 -1.19 -12.51
CA THR A 330 -24.12 -1.85 -11.48
C THR A 330 -24.82 -3.07 -12.05
#